data_AF-A0A934NL76-F1
#
_entry.id   AF-A0A934NL76-F1
#
_cell.length_a   1.000
_cell.length_b   1.000
_cell.length_c   1.000
_cell.angle_alpha   90.00
_cell.angle_beta   90.00
_cell.angle_gamma   90.00
#
_symmetry.space_group_name_H-M   'P 1'
#
loop_
_entity.id
_entity.type
_entity.pdbx_description
1 polymer ?
#
loop_
_entity_poly.entity_id
_entity_poly.type
_entity_poly.pdbx_seq_one_letter_code
_entity_poly.pdbx_strand_id
1 'polypeptide(L)'
;MKIDFLTLFPEMFEGVLHSSILKKAQEKEAVSFNVVNFREYSDHKHKTVDDYPYGGGAGMVLKAQPVFDAVEDLTKKASKKPRIILVCPQGE
;
A
#
# COMPACT_ATOMS: atom_id res chain seq x y z
N MET A 1 1.05 16.27 -7.58
CA MET A 1 0.49 14.90 -7.79
C MET A 1 0.58 14.13 -6.47
N LYS A 2 -0.35 13.23 -6.12
CA LYS A 2 -0.26 12.40 -4.90
C LYS A 2 -0.23 10.92 -5.26
N ILE A 3 0.69 10.17 -4.65
CA ILE A 3 0.82 8.72 -4.80
C ILE A 3 0.90 8.09 -3.41
N ASP A 4 -0.04 7.19 -3.13
CA ASP A 4 -0.09 6.40 -1.91
C ASP A 4 0.41 4.97 -2.22
N PHE A 5 1.38 4.47 -1.45
CA PHE A 5 1.90 3.11 -1.55
C PHE A 5 1.39 2.27 -0.38
N LEU A 6 0.67 1.18 -0.66
CA LEU A 6 0.25 0.23 0.37
C LEU A 6 1.26 -0.92 0.39
N THR A 7 1.88 -1.16 1.54
CA THR A 7 2.93 -2.18 1.70
C THR A 7 2.92 -2.75 3.10
N LEU A 8 3.53 -3.93 3.31
CA LEU A 8 3.84 -4.43 4.66
C LEU A 8 5.19 -3.94 5.18
N PHE A 9 6.02 -3.39 4.30
CA PHE A 9 7.42 -3.00 4.55
C PHE A 9 7.65 -1.54 4.13
N PRO A 10 7.18 -0.56 4.92
CA PRO A 10 7.36 0.87 4.62
C PRO A 10 8.83 1.28 4.46
N GLU A 11 9.72 0.67 5.24
CA GLU A 11 11.15 0.94 5.29
C GLU A 11 11.86 0.75 3.94
N MET A 12 11.32 -0.12 3.06
CA MET A 12 11.86 -0.32 1.71
C MET A 12 11.75 0.94 0.84
N PHE A 13 10.82 1.83 1.17
CA PHE A 13 10.54 3.04 0.38
C PHE A 13 11.36 4.24 0.84
N GLU A 14 11.87 4.26 2.08
CA GLU A 14 12.59 5.42 2.61
C GLU A 14 13.77 5.81 1.73
N GLY A 15 14.64 4.84 1.41
CA GLY A 15 15.82 5.09 0.59
C GLY A 15 15.47 5.51 -0.84
N VAL A 16 14.47 4.88 -1.45
CA VAL A 16 14.09 5.13 -2.84
C VAL A 16 13.43 6.50 -2.98
N LEU A 17 12.41 6.78 -2.17
CA LEU A 17 11.61 8.00 -2.30
C LEU A 17 12.37 9.26 -1.86
N HIS A 18 13.30 9.13 -0.90
CA HIS A 18 14.08 10.25 -0.37
C HIS A 18 15.48 10.38 -0.98
N SER A 19 15.72 9.80 -2.15
CA SER A 19 17.00 9.93 -2.87
C SER A 19 16.87 10.62 -4.23
N SER A 20 17.94 11.30 -4.62
CA SER A 20 18.13 11.82 -5.98
C SER A 20 16.93 12.64 -6.50
N ILE A 21 16.41 12.31 -7.68
CA ILE A 21 15.36 13.05 -8.37
C ILE A 21 14.00 12.99 -7.66
N LEU A 22 13.70 11.88 -6.96
CA LEU A 22 12.44 11.73 -6.23
C LEU A 22 12.40 12.68 -5.03
N LYS A 23 13.51 12.78 -4.28
CA LYS A 23 13.65 13.79 -3.21
C LYS A 23 13.45 15.21 -3.74
N LYS A 24 14.15 15.57 -4.83
CA LYS A 24 14.02 16.90 -5.44
C LYS A 24 12.59 17.19 -5.90
N ALA A 25 11.86 16.18 -6.39
CA ALA A 25 10.47 16.33 -6.79
C ALA A 25 9.54 16.59 -5.60
N GLN A 26 9.81 15.97 -4.44
CA GLN A 26 9.10 16.28 -3.19
C GLN A 26 9.42 17.69 -2.68
N GLU A 27 10.70 18.09 -2.66
CA GLU A 27 11.14 19.43 -2.21
C GLU A 27 10.56 20.56 -3.06
N LYS A 28 10.29 20.29 -4.34
CA LYS A 28 9.62 21.22 -5.26
C LYS A 28 8.09 21.08 -5.27
N GLU A 29 7.53 20.26 -4.39
CA GLU A 29 6.09 19.99 -4.27
C GLU A 29 5.44 19.46 -5.57
N ALA A 30 6.24 18.95 -6.52
CA ALA A 30 5.73 18.39 -7.78
C ALA A 30 4.96 17.07 -7.52
N VAL A 31 5.40 16.32 -6.52
CA VAL A 31 4.79 15.06 -6.08
C VAL A 31 4.81 14.94 -4.56
N SER A 32 3.75 14.36 -4.01
CA SER A 32 3.64 13.94 -2.61
C SER A 32 3.52 12.42 -2.58
N PHE A 33 4.42 11.79 -1.83
CA PHE A 33 4.39 10.34 -1.57
C PHE A 33 3.90 10.09 -0.15
N ASN A 34 3.09 9.05 0.00
CA ASN A 34 2.66 8.54 1.29
C ASN A 34 2.81 7.02 1.28
N VAL A 35 3.44 6.46 2.31
CA VAL A 35 3.68 5.01 2.42
C VAL A 35 2.88 4.50 3.61
N VAL A 36 1.97 3.58 3.34
CA VAL A 36 0.96 3.11 4.29
C VAL A 36 1.20 1.65 4.59
N ASN A 37 1.48 1.35 5.85
CA ASN A 37 1.50 -0.03 6.32
C ASN A 37 0.06 -0.52 6.52
N PHE A 38 -0.47 -1.31 5.58
CA PHE A 38 -1.83 -1.81 5.70
C PHE A 38 -2.01 -2.82 6.85
N ARG A 39 -0.91 -3.31 7.46
CA ARG A 39 -0.96 -4.10 8.70
C ARG A 39 -1.68 -3.37 9.83
N GLU A 40 -1.60 -2.05 9.87
CA GLU A 40 -2.27 -1.22 10.89
C GLU A 40 -3.80 -1.24 10.77
N TYR A 41 -4.34 -1.70 9.64
CA TYR A 41 -5.77 -1.85 9.41
C TYR A 41 -6.28 -3.24 9.76
N SER A 42 -5.42 -4.17 10.21
CA SER A 42 -5.88 -5.49 10.63
C SER A 42 -6.82 -5.41 11.83
N ASP A 43 -7.97 -6.05 11.72
CA ASP A 43 -8.95 -6.22 12.81
C ASP A 43 -8.51 -7.24 13.89
N HIS A 44 -7.48 -8.03 13.61
CA HIS A 44 -7.00 -9.06 14.51
C HIS A 44 -6.00 -8.54 15.55
N LYS A 45 -6.09 -9.03 16.80
CA LYS A 45 -5.19 -8.64 17.93
C LYS A 45 -3.71 -8.77 17.60
N HIS A 46 -3.33 -9.76 16.79
CA HIS A 46 -1.95 -10.02 16.40
C HIS A 46 -1.54 -9.35 15.08
N LYS A 47 -2.37 -8.43 14.55
CA LYS A 47 -2.14 -7.75 13.27
C LYS A 47 -1.86 -8.71 12.11
N THR A 48 -2.67 -9.77 12.03
CA THR A 48 -2.58 -10.81 11.00
C THR A 48 -3.03 -10.26 9.65
N VAL A 49 -2.24 -10.48 8.61
CA VAL A 49 -2.44 -9.87 7.27
C VAL A 49 -2.50 -10.89 6.14
N ASP A 50 -2.35 -12.16 6.48
CA ASP A 50 -2.40 -13.30 5.60
C ASP A 50 -3.54 -14.24 6.00
N ASP A 51 -3.98 -15.07 5.06
CA ASP A 51 -4.99 -16.09 5.28
C ASP A 51 -4.74 -17.31 4.39
N TYR A 52 -5.39 -18.41 4.71
CA TYR A 52 -5.31 -19.65 3.94
C TYR A 52 -6.08 -19.51 2.62
N PRO A 53 -5.53 -19.98 1.49
CA PRO A 53 -6.28 -20.06 0.25
C PRO A 53 -7.40 -21.10 0.36
N TYR A 54 -8.61 -20.73 -0.10
CA TYR A 54 -9.68 -21.71 -0.29
C TYR A 54 -9.27 -22.75 -1.33
N GLY A 55 -9.62 -24.02 -1.08
CA GLY A 55 -9.17 -25.16 -1.89
C GLY A 55 -7.84 -25.78 -1.43
N GLY A 56 -7.19 -25.21 -0.41
CA GLY A 56 -5.92 -25.70 0.12
C GLY A 56 -4.74 -25.42 -0.81
N GLY A 57 -3.64 -26.15 -0.60
CA GLY A 57 -2.37 -25.93 -1.30
C GLY A 57 -1.30 -25.33 -0.40
N ALA A 58 -0.10 -25.15 -0.96
CA ALA A 58 1.02 -24.57 -0.23
C ALA A 58 0.96 -23.03 -0.26
N GLY A 59 1.41 -22.41 0.84
CA GLY A 59 1.52 -20.96 0.96
C GLY A 59 0.28 -20.28 1.54
N MET A 60 0.35 -18.95 1.58
CA MET A 60 -0.67 -18.07 2.13
C MET A 60 -1.05 -17.01 1.09
N VAL A 61 -2.24 -16.43 1.22
CA VAL A 61 -2.68 -15.26 0.45
C VAL A 61 -2.80 -14.04 1.35
N LEU A 62 -2.79 -12.84 0.79
CA LEU A 62 -3.10 -11.63 1.58
C LEU A 62 -4.57 -11.69 2.03
N LYS A 63 -4.81 -11.43 3.32
CA LYS A 63 -6.16 -11.24 3.85
C LYS A 63 -6.76 -9.99 3.20
N ALA A 64 -7.98 -10.09 2.68
CA ALA A 64 -8.64 -8.98 2.01
C ALA A 64 -8.89 -7.79 2.96
N GLN A 65 -9.39 -8.06 4.16
CA GLN A 65 -9.82 -7.04 5.13
C GLN A 65 -8.83 -5.87 5.31
N PRO A 66 -7.57 -6.06 5.74
CA PRO A 66 -6.67 -4.94 5.98
C PRO A 66 -6.30 -4.17 4.69
N VAL A 67 -6.27 -4.84 3.54
CA VAL A 67 -5.98 -4.21 2.25
C VAL A 67 -7.13 -3.31 1.81
N PHE A 68 -8.37 -3.82 1.87
CA PHE A 68 -9.55 -3.08 1.45
C PHE A 68 -9.84 -1.91 2.39
N ASP A 69 -9.70 -2.10 3.71
CA ASP A 69 -9.93 -1.03 4.69
C ASP A 69 -8.93 0.12 4.51
N ALA A 70 -7.66 -0.18 4.22
CA ALA A 70 -6.65 0.83 3.90
C ALA A 70 -7.00 1.60 2.61
N VAL A 71 -7.42 0.90 1.55
CA VAL A 71 -7.85 1.52 0.29
C VAL A 71 -9.06 2.42 0.50
N GLU A 72 -10.05 1.97 1.27
CA GLU A 72 -11.26 2.73 1.58
C GLU A 72 -10.95 4.01 2.35
N ASP A 73 -10.15 3.91 3.42
CA ASP A 73 -9.76 5.06 4.23
C ASP A 73 -9.06 6.14 3.39
N LEU A 74 -8.08 5.73 2.56
CA LEU A 74 -7.36 6.64 1.67
C LEU A 74 -8.26 7.25 0.60
N THR A 75 -9.20 6.45 0.07
CA THR A 75 -10.17 6.93 -0.93
C THR A 75 -11.13 7.96 -0.33
N LYS A 76 -11.62 7.73 0.90
CA LYS A 76 -12.51 8.68 1.62
C LYS A 76 -11.82 10.01 1.91
N LYS A 77 -10.50 9.98 2.18
CA LYS A 77 -9.68 11.17 2.44
C LYS A 77 -9.22 11.90 1.18
N ALA A 78 -9.36 11.29 0.00
CA ALA A 78 -8.91 11.87 -1.26
C ALA A 78 -9.92 12.90 -1.80
N SER A 79 -9.43 14.01 -2.36
CA SER A 79 -10.27 15.03 -2.99
C SER A 79 -10.94 14.59 -4.29
N LYS A 80 -10.43 13.51 -4.90
CA LYS A 80 -10.95 12.91 -6.13
C LYS A 80 -10.77 11.40 -6.08
N LYS A 81 -11.57 10.67 -6.84
CA LYS A 81 -11.44 9.21 -6.97
C LYS A 81 -10.04 8.84 -7.47
N PRO A 82 -9.23 8.11 -6.69
CA PRO A 82 -7.88 7.74 -7.10
C PRO A 82 -7.91 6.61 -8.14
N ARG A 83 -6.86 6.53 -8.95
CA ARG A 83 -6.57 5.33 -9.73
C ARG A 83 -5.87 4.33 -8.82
N ILE A 84 -6.39 3.11 -8.75
CA ILE A 84 -5.84 2.02 -7.95
C ILE A 84 -5.10 1.07 -8.89
N ILE A 85 -3.85 0.74 -8.55
CA ILE A 85 -2.99 -0.14 -9.34
C ILE A 85 -2.49 -1.25 -8.41
N LEU A 86 -2.77 -2.51 -8.78
CA LEU A 86 -2.19 -3.68 -8.14
C LEU A 86 -0.96 -4.10 -8.94
N VAL A 87 0.20 -4.15 -8.28
CA VAL A 87 1.43 -4.65 -8.90
C VAL A 87 1.48 -6.16 -8.71
N CYS A 88 1.30 -6.92 -9.79
CA CYS A 88 1.37 -8.38 -9.79
C CYS A 88 2.03 -8.90 -11.08
N PRO A 89 2.60 -10.13 -11.06
CA PRO A 89 3.23 -10.73 -12.24
C PRO A 89 2.29 -10.91 -13.44
N GLN A 90 0.98 -11.00 -13.18
CA GLN A 90 -0.08 -11.13 -14.20
C GLN A 90 -0.59 -9.77 -14.70
N GLY A 91 0.06 -8.67 -14.31
CA GLY A 91 -0.28 -7.33 -14.77
C GLY A 91 -0.07 -7.16 -16.28
N GLU A 92 -0.68 -6.12 -16.82
CA GLU A 92 -0.47 -5.63 -18.19
C GLU A 92 0.90 -4.95 -18.35
#